data_AF-A0A6G1HYA9-F1
#
_entry.id   AF-A0A6G1HYA9-F1
#
_cell.length_a   1.000
_cell.length_b   1.000
_cell.length_c   1.000
_cell.angle_alpha   90.00
_cell.angle_beta   90.00
_cell.angle_gamma   90.00
#
_symmetry.space_group_name_H-M   'P 1'
#
loop_
_entity.id
_entity.type
_entity.pdbx_description
1 polymer ?
#
loop_
_entity_poly.entity_id
_entity_poly.type
_entity_poly.pdbx_seq_one_letter_code
_entity_poly.pdbx_strand_id
1 'polypeptide(L)'
;MPTTLLLGCISLSPPRPLPQNQFIRELLSGDHTASPFRIAFFYSAGSALESQLNRVRPRDVLVVQRVVLVVYRGVVGGRSVAGGGLWGRYGVGGTEVRVLGREGLVLGEWEGEEGERVGRVAAWVRGTLGTGAEGMEAEELPPDTQ
;
A
#
# COMPACT_ATOMS: atom_id res chain seq x y z
N MET A 1 -15.66 0.65 14.52
CA MET A 1 -15.53 2.08 14.11
C MET A 1 -14.51 2.17 12.97
N PRO A 2 -14.66 3.09 12.00
CA PRO A 2 -13.62 3.32 10.99
C PRO A 2 -12.35 3.85 11.66
N THR A 3 -11.19 3.39 11.18
CA THR A 3 -9.87 3.80 11.67
C THR A 3 -9.00 4.34 10.52
N THR A 4 -7.91 5.01 10.87
CA THR A 4 -6.87 5.44 9.93
C THR A 4 -5.64 4.55 10.12
N LEU A 5 -5.07 4.08 9.03
CA LEU A 5 -3.95 3.15 9.03
C LEU A 5 -2.77 3.74 8.26
N LEU A 6 -1.55 3.54 8.77
CA LEU A 6 -0.30 3.82 8.07
C LEU A 6 0.32 2.48 7.67
N LEU A 7 0.41 2.20 6.37
CA LEU A 7 0.73 0.87 5.87
C LEU A 7 1.64 0.92 4.64
N GLY A 8 2.49 -0.09 4.48
CA GLY A 8 3.25 -0.32 3.26
C GLY A 8 2.42 -1.04 2.22
N CYS A 9 2.50 -0.60 0.97
CA CYS A 9 1.89 -1.22 -0.19
C CYS A 9 2.78 -2.37 -0.70
N ILE A 10 2.29 -3.61 -0.59
CA ILE A 10 2.95 -4.77 -1.18
C ILE A 10 2.50 -4.90 -2.64
N SER A 11 1.18 -4.90 -2.86
CA SER A 11 0.61 -4.96 -4.20
C SER A 11 -0.78 -4.35 -4.22
N LEU A 12 -1.21 -3.92 -5.41
CA LEU A 12 -2.55 -3.38 -5.63
C LEU A 12 -3.15 -4.08 -6.85
N SER A 13 -4.28 -4.75 -6.65
CA SER A 13 -4.96 -5.49 -7.72
C SER A 13 -5.37 -4.56 -8.87
N PRO A 14 -5.58 -5.08 -10.09
CA PRO A 14 -6.27 -4.33 -11.13
C PRO A 14 -7.71 -3.97 -10.68
N PRO A 15 -8.30 -2.88 -11.23
CA PRO A 15 -9.71 -2.57 -11.05
C PRO A 15 -10.61 -3.74 -11.48
N ARG A 16 -11.54 -4.15 -10.61
CA ARG A 16 -12.63 -5.07 -10.97
C ARG A 16 -13.93 -4.28 -11.06
N PRO A 17 -14.67 -4.34 -12.18
CA PRO A 17 -15.93 -3.63 -12.32
C PRO A 17 -17.02 -4.26 -11.45
N LEU A 18 -17.90 -3.41 -10.96
CA LEU A 18 -19.15 -3.73 -10.26
C LEU A 18 -20.32 -3.05 -11.01
N PRO A 19 -21.57 -3.43 -10.72
CA PRO A 19 -22.74 -2.73 -11.27
C PRO A 19 -22.72 -1.23 -10.95
N GLN A 20 -23.49 -0.45 -11.72
CA GLN A 20 -23.69 0.99 -11.47
C GLN A 20 -22.41 1.83 -11.52
N ASN A 21 -21.50 1.51 -12.45
CA ASN A 21 -20.24 2.24 -12.66
C ASN A 21 -19.35 2.33 -11.40
N GLN A 22 -19.42 1.28 -10.57
CA GLN A 22 -18.58 1.10 -9.40
C GLN A 22 -17.46 0.11 -9.71
N PHE A 23 -16.39 0.20 -8.93
CA PHE A 23 -15.20 -0.61 -9.07
C PHE A 23 -14.68 -1.00 -7.69
N ILE A 24 -14.01 -2.14 -7.64
CA ILE A 24 -13.27 -2.60 -6.47
C ILE A 24 -11.80 -2.83 -6.81
N ARG A 25 -10.91 -2.37 -5.93
CA ARG A 25 -9.49 -2.74 -5.92
C ARG A 25 -9.08 -3.24 -4.55
N GLU A 26 -8.20 -4.23 -4.52
CA GLU A 26 -7.67 -4.80 -3.29
C GLU A 26 -6.20 -4.43 -3.15
N LEU A 27 -5.88 -3.76 -2.05
CA LEU A 27 -4.53 -3.46 -1.63
C LEU A 27 -4.06 -4.56 -0.69
N LEU A 28 -3.00 -5.27 -1.03
CA LEU A 28 -2.25 -6.06 -0.06
C LEU A 28 -1.26 -5.14 0.64
N SER A 29 -1.39 -5.03 1.96
CA SER A 29 -0.63 -4.06 2.76
C SER A 29 -0.32 -4.59 4.14
N GLY A 30 0.62 -3.96 4.82
CA GLY A 30 0.93 -4.26 6.21
C GLY A 30 1.97 -3.32 6.79
N ASP A 31 2.48 -3.69 7.95
CA ASP A 31 3.60 -3.04 8.59
C ASP A 31 4.41 -4.06 9.41
N HIS A 32 5.41 -3.58 10.14
CA HIS A 32 6.26 -4.38 11.03
C HIS A 32 5.54 -5.08 12.19
N THR A 33 4.27 -4.77 12.47
CA THR A 33 3.55 -5.25 13.66
C THR A 33 2.69 -6.49 13.41
N ALA A 34 2.32 -6.75 12.16
CA ALA A 34 1.38 -7.81 11.82
C ALA A 34 1.63 -8.40 10.43
N SER A 35 1.10 -9.61 10.20
CA SER A 35 1.09 -10.21 8.87
C SER A 35 0.33 -9.33 7.85
N PRO A 36 0.74 -9.32 6.57
CA PRO A 36 0.03 -8.59 5.52
C PRO A 36 -1.44 -8.95 5.44
N PHE A 37 -2.28 -7.95 5.21
CA PHE A 37 -3.71 -8.08 5.05
C PHE A 37 -4.23 -7.28 3.86
N ARG A 38 -5.44 -7.63 3.41
CA ARG A 38 -6.07 -6.98 2.26
C ARG A 38 -7.00 -5.86 2.70
N ILE A 39 -6.93 -4.71 2.03
CA ILE A 39 -7.91 -3.63 2.14
C ILE A 39 -8.64 -3.50 0.80
N ALA A 40 -9.96 -3.66 0.83
CA ALA A 40 -10.83 -3.44 -0.33
C ALA A 40 -11.26 -1.96 -0.42
N PHE A 41 -11.02 -1.35 -1.59
CA PHE A 41 -11.48 -0.02 -1.93
C PHE A 41 -12.63 -0.10 -2.92
N PHE A 42 -13.75 0.53 -2.57
CA PHE A 42 -14.92 0.69 -3.43
C PHE A 42 -14.98 2.14 -3.93
N TYR A 43 -15.07 2.34 -5.24
CA TYR A 43 -15.08 3.67 -5.84
C TYR A 43 -15.87 3.71 -7.15
N SER A 44 -16.28 4.90 -7.58
CA SER A 44 -16.91 5.11 -8.89
C SER A 44 -15.88 5.56 -9.93
N ALA A 45 -16.13 5.27 -11.21
CA ALA A 45 -15.29 5.84 -12.28
C ALA A 45 -15.31 7.38 -12.25
N GLY A 46 -14.17 7.99 -12.54
CA GLY A 46 -13.92 9.43 -12.49
C GLY A 46 -13.73 10.00 -11.09
N SER A 47 -13.78 9.19 -10.04
CA SER A 47 -13.64 9.68 -8.66
C SER A 47 -12.21 10.08 -8.31
N ALA A 48 -12.05 10.96 -7.33
CA ALA A 48 -10.74 11.30 -6.76
C ALA A 48 -10.00 10.06 -6.24
N LEU A 49 -10.74 9.13 -5.61
CA LEU A 49 -10.19 7.88 -5.08
C LEU A 49 -9.63 6.99 -6.21
N GLU A 50 -10.31 6.90 -7.35
CA GLU A 50 -9.76 6.21 -8.53
C GLU A 50 -8.41 6.80 -8.96
N SER A 51 -8.36 8.13 -9.06
CA SER A 51 -7.14 8.85 -9.46
C SER A 51 -5.99 8.63 -8.47
N GLN A 52 -6.29 8.58 -7.18
CA GLN A 52 -5.31 8.25 -6.13
C GLN A 52 -4.81 6.80 -6.24
N LEU A 53 -5.73 5.83 -6.37
CA LEU A 53 -5.40 4.41 -6.48
C LEU A 53 -4.58 4.10 -7.74
N ASN A 54 -4.83 4.80 -8.84
CA ASN A 54 -4.06 4.63 -10.09
C ASN A 54 -2.60 5.09 -9.97
N ARG A 55 -2.31 5.97 -9.01
CA ARG A 55 -0.95 6.45 -8.74
C ARG A 55 -0.18 5.54 -7.80
N VAL A 56 -0.85 4.77 -6.95
CA VAL A 56 -0.20 3.84 -6.01
C VAL A 56 0.71 2.85 -6.74
N ARG A 57 1.89 2.63 -6.15
CA ARG A 57 2.88 1.65 -6.61
C ARG A 57 3.24 0.70 -5.45
N PRO A 58 3.70 -0.53 -5.77
CA PRO A 58 4.39 -1.36 -4.78
C PRO A 58 5.53 -0.56 -4.12
N ARG A 59 5.79 -0.81 -2.84
CA ARG A 59 6.72 -0.06 -1.96
C ARG A 59 6.26 1.31 -1.50
N ASP A 60 5.16 1.85 -2.01
CA ASP A 60 4.62 3.10 -1.46
C ASP A 60 4.18 2.89 0.00
N VAL A 61 4.42 3.87 0.85
CA VAL A 61 3.78 3.96 2.18
C VAL A 61 2.50 4.77 2.03
N LEU A 62 1.41 4.32 2.63
CA LEU A 62 0.07 4.85 2.44
C LEU A 62 -0.55 5.21 3.79
N VAL A 63 -1.20 6.37 3.86
CA VAL A 63 -2.16 6.68 4.92
C VAL A 63 -3.55 6.43 4.37
N VAL A 64 -4.21 5.40 4.88
CA VAL A 64 -5.55 5.00 4.47
C VAL A 64 -6.54 5.42 5.54
N GLN A 65 -7.48 6.28 5.18
CA GLN A 65 -8.47 6.79 6.13
C GLN A 65 -9.80 6.05 6.03
N ARG A 66 -10.49 5.99 7.17
CA ARG A 66 -11.84 5.42 7.31
C ARG A 66 -11.91 3.98 6.78
N VAL A 67 -11.03 3.14 7.29
CA VAL A 67 -11.02 1.70 7.06
C VAL A 67 -11.76 1.00 8.19
N VAL A 68 -12.68 0.11 7.85
CA VAL A 68 -13.25 -0.84 8.83
C VAL A 68 -12.48 -2.15 8.70
N LEU A 69 -11.91 -2.60 9.81
CA LEU A 69 -11.25 -3.91 9.89
C LEU A 69 -12.27 -4.98 10.27
N VAL A 70 -12.14 -6.15 9.64
CA VAL A 70 -12.99 -7.32 9.85
C VAL A 70 -12.07 -8.54 9.96
N VAL A 71 -12.38 -9.45 10.88
CA VAL A 71 -11.70 -10.74 10.96
C VAL A 71 -12.62 -11.80 10.40
N TYR A 72 -12.15 -12.55 9.41
CA TYR A 72 -12.88 -13.66 8.82
C TYR A 72 -11.98 -14.89 8.75
N ARG A 73 -12.40 -15.98 9.40
CA ARG A 73 -11.61 -17.25 9.48
C ARG A 73 -10.16 -17.02 9.94
N GLY A 74 -9.98 -16.16 10.95
CA GLY A 74 -8.66 -15.83 11.50
C GLY A 74 -7.81 -14.89 10.64
N VAL A 75 -8.31 -14.44 9.49
CA VAL A 75 -7.62 -13.50 8.60
C VAL A 75 -8.20 -12.11 8.81
N VAL A 76 -7.32 -11.15 9.11
CA VAL A 76 -7.69 -9.72 9.14
C VAL A 76 -7.87 -9.23 7.71
N GLY A 77 -8.93 -8.49 7.47
CA GLY A 77 -9.18 -7.75 6.25
C GLY A 77 -9.69 -6.36 6.56
N GLY A 78 -9.63 -5.47 5.58
CA GLY A 78 -10.11 -4.10 5.68
C GLY A 78 -11.04 -3.75 4.54
N ARG A 79 -11.93 -2.80 4.77
CA ARG A 79 -12.75 -2.17 3.74
C ARG A 79 -12.77 -0.67 3.95
N SER A 80 -12.50 0.11 2.90
CA SER A 80 -12.74 1.55 2.92
C SER A 80 -14.24 1.82 2.99
N VAL A 81 -14.68 2.72 3.87
CA VAL A 81 -16.08 3.17 3.90
C VAL A 81 -16.27 4.46 3.10
N ALA A 82 -17.52 4.89 2.91
CA ALA A 82 -17.83 6.13 2.20
C ALA A 82 -17.05 7.33 2.77
N GLY A 83 -16.47 8.13 1.87
CA GLY A 83 -15.56 9.24 2.19
C GLY A 83 -14.18 8.81 2.70
N GLY A 84 -13.90 7.51 2.77
CA GLY A 84 -12.57 6.95 3.03
C GLY A 84 -11.75 6.87 1.75
N GLY A 85 -10.43 6.84 1.90
CA GLY A 85 -9.55 6.87 0.74
C GLY A 85 -8.07 6.95 1.10
N LEU A 86 -7.27 7.24 0.10
CA LEU A 86 -5.83 7.41 0.22
C LEU A 86 -5.53 8.87 0.51
N TRP A 87 -5.12 9.13 1.74
CA TRP A 87 -4.94 10.49 2.21
C TRP A 87 -3.49 10.97 2.11
N GLY A 88 -2.56 10.05 2.17
CA GLY A 88 -1.14 10.30 1.98
C GLY A 88 -0.49 9.14 1.24
N ARG A 89 0.43 9.48 0.34
CA ARG A 89 1.26 8.51 -0.36
C ARG A 89 2.70 8.94 -0.27
N TYR A 90 3.59 8.01 0.03
CA TYR A 90 5.01 8.26 0.10
C TYR A 90 5.77 7.25 -0.74
N GLY A 91 6.67 7.75 -1.59
CA GLY A 91 7.57 6.93 -2.37
C GLY A 91 8.80 6.62 -1.53
N VAL A 92 9.25 5.38 -1.60
CA VAL A 92 10.48 4.93 -0.94
C VAL A 92 11.56 4.78 -2.01
N GLY A 93 12.54 5.69 -2.02
CA GLY A 93 13.66 5.69 -2.96
C GLY A 93 14.99 5.63 -2.21
N GLY A 94 15.76 4.55 -2.38
CA GLY A 94 17.01 4.37 -1.61
C GLY A 94 16.74 4.40 -0.10
N THR A 95 17.30 5.41 0.59
CA THR A 95 17.09 5.73 2.02
C THR A 95 16.05 6.84 2.27
N GLU A 96 15.53 7.47 1.22
CA GLU A 96 14.63 8.62 1.34
C GLU A 96 13.15 8.21 1.21
N VAL A 97 12.30 8.89 1.98
CA VAL A 97 10.84 8.83 1.85
C VAL A 97 10.34 10.17 1.34
N ARG A 98 9.64 10.18 0.20
CA ARG A 98 9.13 11.42 -0.44
C ARG A 98 7.62 11.43 -0.48
N VAL A 99 7.00 12.56 -0.15
CA VAL A 99 5.54 12.72 -0.27
C VAL A 99 5.16 12.80 -1.76
N LEU A 100 4.25 11.93 -2.19
CA LEU A 100 3.81 11.81 -3.59
C LEU A 100 2.38 12.31 -3.85
N GLY A 101 1.68 12.73 -2.80
CA GLY A 101 0.32 13.29 -2.88
C GLY A 101 -0.34 13.35 -1.51
N ARG A 102 -1.06 14.45 -1.24
CA ARG A 102 -1.79 14.69 0.01
C ARG A 102 -2.99 15.58 -0.25
N GLU A 103 -4.15 15.25 0.30
CA GLU A 103 -5.29 16.17 0.39
C GLU A 103 -5.44 16.65 1.84
N GLY A 104 -5.40 17.97 2.10
CA GLY A 104 -5.90 18.54 3.36
C GLY A 104 -5.03 18.42 4.62
N LEU A 105 -3.69 18.32 4.52
CA LEU A 105 -2.80 18.49 5.69
C LEU A 105 -1.73 19.56 5.45
N VAL A 106 -1.61 20.47 6.42
CA VAL A 106 -0.56 21.49 6.49
C VAL A 106 0.80 20.79 6.66
N LEU A 107 1.78 21.19 5.86
CA LEU A 107 3.19 20.83 6.02
C LEU A 107 3.73 21.48 7.29
N GLY A 108 3.50 20.85 8.44
CA GLY A 108 4.39 20.97 9.59
C GLY A 108 5.46 19.90 9.44
N GLU A 109 6.71 20.25 9.68
CA GLU A 109 7.89 19.40 9.61
C GLU A 109 7.62 18.03 10.25
N TRP A 110 7.81 16.96 9.47
CA TRP A 110 7.67 15.58 9.92
C TRP A 110 8.90 15.12 10.71
N GLU A 111 9.39 15.99 11.57
CA GLU A 111 10.40 15.66 12.55
C GLU A 111 9.73 15.00 13.75
N GLY A 112 10.42 14.02 14.35
CA GLY A 112 9.91 13.27 15.49
C GLY A 112 9.15 11.99 15.12
N GLU A 113 8.18 11.62 15.96
CA GLU A 113 7.65 10.26 16.04
C GLU A 113 6.92 9.77 14.77
N GLU A 114 6.26 10.67 14.03
CA GLU A 114 5.54 10.29 12.80
C GLU A 114 6.48 9.96 11.64
N GLY A 115 7.57 10.72 11.48
CA GLY A 115 8.61 10.45 10.49
C GLY A 115 9.28 9.09 10.74
N GLU A 116 9.55 8.77 12.01
CA GLU A 116 10.08 7.45 12.39
C GLU A 116 9.10 6.31 12.09
N ARG A 117 7.79 6.51 12.36
CA ARG A 117 6.75 5.51 12.04
C ARG A 117 6.70 5.23 10.55
N VAL A 118 6.71 6.28 9.72
CA VAL A 118 6.78 6.14 8.25
C VAL A 118 8.07 5.43 7.84
N GLY A 119 9.21 5.79 8.44
CA GLY A 119 10.50 5.14 8.20
C GLY A 119 10.50 3.64 8.52
N ARG A 120 9.89 3.23 9.64
CA ARG A 120 9.72 1.81 10.02
C ARG A 120 8.89 1.05 9.00
N VAL A 121 7.77 1.62 8.55
CA VAL A 121 6.91 1.00 7.54
C VAL A 121 7.63 0.91 6.19
N ALA A 122 8.39 1.95 5.81
CA ALA A 122 9.21 1.99 4.60
C ALA A 122 10.35 0.96 4.62
N ALA A 123 10.99 0.76 5.78
CA ALA A 123 11.99 -0.30 5.95
C ALA A 123 11.36 -1.68 5.84
N TRP A 124 10.22 -1.89 6.50
CA TRP A 124 9.50 -3.16 6.45
C TRP A 124 9.07 -3.53 5.02
N VAL A 125 8.42 -2.62 4.29
CA VAL A 125 7.93 -2.92 2.93
C VAL A 125 9.09 -3.19 1.96
N ARG A 126 10.25 -2.55 2.16
CA ARG A 126 11.49 -2.88 1.41
C ARG A 126 11.97 -4.30 1.73
N GLY A 127 12.00 -4.68 2.99
CA GLY A 127 12.35 -6.04 3.41
C GLY A 127 11.39 -7.08 2.85
N THR A 128 10.08 -6.81 2.87
CA THR A 128 9.04 -7.73 2.38
C THR A 128 9.08 -7.93 0.87
N LEU A 129 9.35 -6.88 0.09
CA LEU A 129 9.39 -6.95 -1.37
C LEU A 129 10.80 -7.23 -1.93
N GLY A 130 11.81 -7.32 -1.07
CA GLY A 130 13.22 -7.38 -1.44
C GLY A 130 13.75 -6.07 -2.05
N THR A 131 15.06 -5.87 -1.93
CA THR A 131 15.81 -4.86 -2.68
C THR A 131 16.02 -5.40 -4.09
N GLY A 132 15.10 -5.12 -5.01
CA GLY A 132 15.25 -5.60 -6.39
C GLY A 132 16.49 -5.02 -7.04
N ALA A 133 17.58 -5.81 -7.04
CA ALA A 133 18.70 -5.92 -7.99
C ALA A 133 20.06 -6.13 -7.27
N GLU A 134 20.36 -7.36 -6.82
CA GLU A 134 21.69 -7.96 -6.95
C GLU A 134 21.53 -9.47 -7.24
N GLY A 135 22.02 -9.88 -8.41
CA GLY A 135 22.40 -11.25 -8.82
C GLY A 135 21.56 -12.44 -8.37
N MET A 136 20.49 -12.77 -9.10
CA MET A 136 20.31 -14.18 -9.46
C MET A 136 21.10 -14.38 -10.76
N GLU A 137 22.35 -14.82 -10.63
CA GLU A 137 23.00 -15.51 -11.75
C GLU A 137 22.08 -16.64 -12.18
N ALA A 138 21.77 -16.69 -13.47
CA ALA A 138 21.20 -17.88 -14.06
C ALA A 138 22.21 -19.00 -13.81
N GLU A 139 21.85 -19.95 -12.96
CA GLU A 139 22.57 -21.20 -12.82
C GLU A 139 22.50 -21.90 -14.19
N GLU A 140 23.57 -21.73 -14.98
CA GLU A 140 23.79 -22.46 -16.21
C GLU A 140 23.80 -23.95 -15.85
N LEU A 141 22.77 -24.68 -16.30
CA LEU A 141 22.74 -26.13 -16.18
C LEU A 141 23.97 -26.71 -16.88
N PRO A 142 24.68 -27.69 -16.26
CA PRO A 142 25.85 -28.31 -16.87
C PRO A 142 25.50 -29.00 -18.20
N PRO A 143 26.39 -28.98 -19.19
CA PRO A 143 26.10 -29.34 -20.58
C PRO A 143 25.95 -30.85 -20.88
N ASP A 144 25.62 -31.69 -19.90
CA ASP A 144 25.64 -33.16 -20.06
C ASP A 144 24.24 -33.79 -20.00
N THR A 145 23.31 -33.36 -20.86
CA THR A 145 22.06 -34.11 -21.07
C THR A 145 21.58 -34.12 -22.53
N GLN A 146 22.48 -34.40 -23.47
CA GLN A 146 22.12 -34.90 -24.81
C GLN A 146 23.09 -35.99 -25.27
#